data_AF-A0A378JRK7-F1
#
_entry.id   AF-A0A378JRK7-F1
#
_cell.length_a   1.000
_cell.length_b   1.000
_cell.length_c   1.000
_cell.angle_alpha   90.00
_cell.angle_beta   90.00
_cell.angle_gamma   90.00
#
_symmetry.space_group_name_H-M   'P 1'
#
loop_
_entity.id
_entity.type
_entity.pdbx_description
1 polymer ?
#
loop_
_entity_poly.entity_id
_entity_poly.type
_entity_poly.pdbx_seq_one_letter_code
_entity_poly.pdbx_strand_id
1 'polypeptide(L)' 'MSSNDIDKAYISPYDKFFYEFDEEHQKSASQKIEVKKHERIAKLRDNAETDPSQNEIWENF' A
#
# COMPACT_ATOMS: atom_id res chain seq x y z
N MET A 1 33.65 0.40 -10.25
CA MET A 1 32.37 0.69 -10.90
C MET A 1 32.50 0.27 -12.36
N SER A 2 31.76 -0.76 -12.77
CA SER A 2 31.76 -1.25 -14.17
C SER A 2 31.21 -0.15 -15.09
N SER A 3 31.68 -0.06 -16.34
CA SER A 3 31.19 0.93 -17.30
C SER A 3 29.70 0.77 -17.68
N ASN A 4 29.06 -0.31 -17.19
CA ASN A 4 27.65 -0.65 -17.43
C ASN A 4 26.85 -0.73 -16.12
N ASP A 5 27.20 0.04 -15.09
CA ASP A 5 26.42 0.08 -13.85
C ASP A 5 25.16 0.92 -14.08
N ILE A 6 24.01 0.26 -14.26
CA ILE A 6 22.71 0.92 -14.40
C ILE A 6 22.34 1.50 -13.05
N ASP A 7 21.88 2.75 -13.03
CA ASP A 7 21.34 3.36 -11.82
C ASP A 7 20.07 2.61 -11.36
N LYS A 8 20.22 1.78 -10.33
CA LYS A 8 19.12 1.00 -9.74
C LYS A 8 18.21 1.86 -8.86
N ALA A 9 18.60 3.10 -8.58
CA ALA A 9 17.78 4.10 -7.90
C ALA A 9 17.10 5.05 -8.91
N TYR A 10 17.16 4.74 -10.22
CA TYR A 10 16.43 5.50 -11.23
C TYR A 10 14.93 5.45 -10.95
N ILE A 11 14.41 6.61 -10.57
CA ILE A 11 12.99 6.89 -10.42
C ILE A 11 12.54 7.50 -11.75
N SER A 12 11.45 7.02 -12.34
CA SER A 12 11.00 7.58 -13.61
C SER A 12 10.64 9.07 -13.42
N PRO A 13 10.82 9.92 -14.44
CA PRO A 13 10.42 11.33 -14.35
C PRO A 13 8.96 11.51 -13.94
N TYR A 14 8.10 10.53 -14.27
CA TYR A 14 6.70 10.50 -13.88
C TYR A 14 6.52 10.19 -12.40
N ASP A 15 7.24 9.21 -11.87
CA ASP A 15 7.18 8.89 -10.43
C ASP A 15 7.63 10.08 -9.59
N LYS A 16 8.69 10.78 -10.04
CA LYS A 16 9.15 12.02 -9.42
C LYS A 16 8.07 13.11 -9.48
N PHE A 17 7.47 13.31 -10.66
CA PHE A 17 6.39 14.27 -10.84
C PHE A 17 5.18 13.97 -9.95
N PHE A 18 4.73 12.72 -9.88
CA PHE A 18 3.58 12.34 -9.06
C PHE A 18 3.87 12.52 -7.57
N TYR A 19 5.09 12.20 -7.13
CA TYR A 19 5.52 12.47 -5.76
C TYR A 19 5.48 13.97 -5.43
N GLU A 20 6.11 14.80 -6.26
CA GLU A 20 6.13 16.26 -6.08
C GLU A 20 4.71 16.84 -6.09
N PHE A 21 3.87 16.38 -7.02
CA PHE A 21 2.48 16.80 -7.10
C PHE A 21 1.69 16.48 -5.83
N ASP A 22 1.84 15.26 -5.28
CA ASP A 22 1.17 14.86 -4.05
C ASP A 22 1.67 15.60 -2.80
N GLU A 23 2.91 16.07 -2.78
CA GLU A 23 3.46 16.91 -1.70
C GLU A 23 2.96 18.35 -1.75
N GLU A 24 2.90 18.94 -2.94
CA GLU A 24 2.54 20.35 -3.13
C GLU A 24 1.02 20.59 -3.08
N HIS A 25 0.21 19.57 -3.33
CA HIS A 25 -1.25 19.69 -3.45
C HIS A 25 -1.98 19.03 -2.29
N GLN A 26 -2.93 19.77 -1.69
CA GLN A 26 -3.78 19.19 -0.65
C GLN A 26 -4.73 18.14 -1.21
N LYS A 27 -4.85 17.01 -0.50
CA LYS A 27 -5.81 15.95 -0.85
C LYS A 27 -7.24 16.48 -0.91
N SER A 28 -7.94 16.11 -1.97
CA SER A 28 -9.36 16.38 -2.16
C SER A 28 -10.23 15.67 -1.11
N ALA A 29 -11.50 16.05 -1.03
CA ALA A 29 -12.45 15.39 -0.13
C ALA A 29 -12.62 13.90 -0.46
N SER A 30 -12.70 13.53 -1.74
CA SER A 30 -12.82 12.13 -2.17
C SER A 30 -11.57 11.33 -1.82
N GLN A 31 -10.38 11.88 -2.07
CA GLN A 31 -9.10 11.23 -1.73
C GLN A 31 -8.99 10.98 -0.22
N LYS A 32 -9.44 11.92 0.62
CA LYS A 32 -9.47 11.73 2.09
C LYS A 32 -10.42 10.61 2.51
N ILE A 33 -11.55 10.43 1.82
CA ILE A 33 -12.49 9.32 2.08
C ILE A 33 -11.84 7.98 1.69
N GLU A 34 -11.15 7.94 0.55
CA GLU A 34 -10.45 6.73 0.10
C GLU A 34 -9.31 6.34 1.05
N VAL A 35 -8.51 7.30 1.54
CA VAL A 35 -7.46 7.04 2.53
C VAL A 35 -8.06 6.36 3.77
N LYS A 36 -9.13 6.94 4.34
CA LYS A 36 -9.82 6.36 5.51
C LYS A 36 -10.38 4.96 5.26
N LYS A 37 -10.90 4.72 4.05
CA LYS A 37 -11.39 3.39 3.64
C LYS A 37 -10.24 2.37 3.68
N HIS A 38 -9.11 2.70 3.07
CA HIS A 38 -7.96 1.78 3.00
C HIS A 38 -7.30 1.58 4.37
N GLU A 39 -7.20 2.61 5.20
CA GLU A 39 -6.75 2.50 6.61
C GLU A 39 -7.62 1.52 7.39
N ARG A 40 -8.95 1.59 7.23
CA ARG A 40 -9.88 0.65 7.87
C ARG A 40 -9.67 -0.77 7.39
N ILE A 41 -9.52 -0.98 6.07
CA ILE A 41 -9.29 -2.31 5.50
C ILE A 41 -7.98 -2.90 6.00
N ALA A 42 -6.89 -2.11 6.00
CA ALA A 42 -5.60 -2.54 6.51
C ALA A 42 -5.69 -2.94 7.98
N LYS A 43 -6.37 -2.14 8.82
CA LYS A 43 -6.57 -2.47 10.23
C LYS A 43 -7.31 -3.79 10.41
N LEU A 44 -8.37 -4.04 9.63
CA LEU A 44 -9.14 -5.28 9.70
C LEU A 44 -8.36 -6.50 9.20
N ARG A 45 -7.52 -6.33 8.18
CA ARG A 45 -6.65 -7.40 7.66
C ARG A 45 -5.55 -7.74 8.67
N ASP A 46 -4.86 -6.73 9.17
CA ASP A 46 -3.64 -6.90 9.96
C ASP A 46 -3.92 -7.23 11.44
N ASN A 47 -5.11 -6.88 11.94
CA ASN A 47 -5.56 -7.19 13.30
C ASN A 47 -6.80 -8.08 13.29
N ALA A 48 -6.93 -8.96 12.29
CA ALA A 48 -7.99 -9.96 12.29
C ALA A 48 -7.78 -10.87 13.51
N GLU A 49 -8.64 -10.75 14.52
CA GLU A 49 -8.70 -11.75 15.58
C GLU A 49 -9.14 -13.06 14.94
N THR A 50 -8.20 -14.00 14.86
CA THR A 50 -8.50 -15.33 14.34
C THR A 50 -9.35 -16.02 15.39
N ASP A 51 -10.62 -16.29 15.07
CA ASP A 51 -11.46 -17.12 15.91
C ASP A 51 -10.83 -18.52 15.99
N PRO A 52 -10.35 -18.97 17.17
CA PRO A 52 -9.70 -20.27 17.30
C PRO A 52 -10.60 -21.44 16.91
N SER A 53 -11.93 -21.25 16.93
CA SER A 53 -12.92 -22.25 16.53
C SER A 53 -12.98 -22.49 15.02
N GLN A 54 -12.35 -21.65 14.20
CA GLN A 54 -12.26 -21.81 12.75
C GLN A 54 -10.95 -22.40 12.25
N ASN A 55 -10.06 -22.86 13.15
CA ASN A 55 -8.76 -23.43 12.80
C ASN A 55 -8.84 -24.82 12.14
N GLU A 56 -10.02 -25.44 12.07
CA GLU A 56 -10.22 -26.74 11.46
C GLU A 56 -10.87 -26.61 10.07
N ILE A 57 -10.10 -26.01 9.15
CA ILE A 57 -10.45 -25.96 7.72
C ILE A 57 -10.41 -27.38 7.10
N TRP A 58 -9.79 -28.35 7.79
CA TRP A 58 -9.50 -29.70 7.30
C TRP A 58 -10.34 -30.81 7.91
N GLU A 59 -11.26 -30.55 8.85
CA GLU A 59 -12.02 -31.65 9.47
C GLU A 59 -13.01 -32.36 8.54
N ASN A 60 -13.31 -31.79 7.36
CA ASN A 60 -14.33 -32.31 6.45
C ASN A 60 -13.84 -32.58 5.02
N PHE A 61 -12.53 -32.79 4.80
CA PHE A 61 -11.96 -33.28 3.53
C PHE A 61 -11.45 -34.71 3.67
#